data_AF-A0A0Q0X9G1-F1
#
_entry.id   AF-A0A0Q0X9G1-F1
#
_cell.length_a   1.000
_cell.length_b   1.000
_cell.length_c   1.000
_cell.angle_alpha   90.00
_cell.angle_beta   90.00
_cell.angle_gamma   90.00
#
_symmetry.space_group_name_H-M   'P 1'
#
loop_
_entity.id
_entity.type
_entity.pdbx_description
1 polymer ?
#
loop_
_entity_poly.entity_id
_entity_poly.type
_entity_poly.pdbx_seq_one_letter_code
_entity_poly.pdbx_strand_id
1 'polypeptide(L)' 'MIDPRRVFVIEIALSMLEQWYSTWEGFKDHHDDTIRRLALHAKTRGLVYHDRCLIKSEVAIHG' A
#
# COMPACT_ATOMS: atom_id res chain seq x y z
N MET A 1 2.77 17.62 20.29
CA MET A 1 4.02 17.00 19.81
C MET A 1 3.60 15.71 19.10
N ILE A 2 3.93 15.54 17.81
CA ILE A 2 3.53 14.35 17.05
C ILE A 2 4.37 13.16 17.51
N ASP A 3 3.76 12.00 17.74
CA ASP A 3 4.47 10.78 18.13
C ASP A 3 5.38 10.32 16.96
N PRO A 4 6.71 10.23 17.14
CA PRO A 4 7.63 9.81 16.07
C PRO A 4 7.33 8.40 15.54
N ARG A 5 6.73 7.52 16.35
CA ARG A 5 6.31 6.18 15.92
C ARG A 5 5.18 6.27 14.89
N ARG A 6 4.29 7.25 15.06
CA ARG A 6 3.18 7.50 14.12
C ARG A 6 3.70 8.01 12.78
N VAL A 7 4.67 8.92 12.81
CA VAL A 7 5.33 9.43 11.59
C VAL A 7 5.97 8.29 10.81
N PHE A 8 6.77 7.45 11.47
CA PHE A 8 7.44 6.31 10.84
C PHE A 8 6.47 5.30 10.22
N VAL A 9 5.38 4.96 10.92
CA VAL A 9 4.35 4.06 10.39
C VAL A 9 3.69 4.64 9.14
N ILE A 10 3.36 5.93 9.15
CA ILE A 10 2.75 6.61 8.00
C ILE A 10 3.71 6.61 6.80
N GLU A 11 5.00 6.89 7.01
CA GLU A 11 6.00 6.88 5.92
C GLU A 11 6.17 5.50 5.28
N ILE A 12 6.21 4.44 6.09
CA ILE A 12 6.23 3.06 5.57
C ILE A 12 4.96 2.77 4.78
N ALA A 13 3.79 3.12 5.34
CA ALA A 13 2.52 2.87 4.69
C ALA A 13 2.41 3.58 3.33
N LEU A 14 2.82 4.85 3.26
CA LEU A 14 2.87 5.62 2.01
C LEU A 14 3.84 5.01 0.99
N SER A 15 5.03 4.59 1.42
CA SER A 15 6.02 3.96 0.53
C SER A 15 5.51 2.63 -0.07
N MET A 16 4.83 1.82 0.75
CA MET A 16 4.22 0.57 0.27
C MET A 16 3.07 0.85 -0.72
N LEU A 17 2.23 1.85 -0.40
CA LEU A 17 1.14 2.28 -1.27
C LEU A 17 1.66 2.72 -2.66
N GLU A 18 2.72 3.53 -2.67
CA GLU A 18 3.38 4.00 -3.89
C GLU A 18 3.90 2.86 -4.77
N GLN A 19 4.51 1.82 -4.18
CA GLN A 19 5.01 0.67 -4.94
C GLN A 19 3.90 -0.06 -5.70
N TRP A 20 2.74 -0.27 -5.07
CA TRP A 20 1.63 -0.97 -5.73
C TRP A 20 0.95 -0.11 -6.79
N TYR A 21 0.87 1.21 -6.58
CA TYR A 21 0.43 2.14 -7.62
C TYR A 21 1.39 2.14 -8.80
N SER A 22 2.69 2.22 -8.56
CA SER A 22 3.72 2.20 -9.60
C SER A 22 3.69 0.90 -10.41
N THR A 23 3.46 -0.23 -9.74
CA THR A 23 3.28 -1.54 -10.41
C THR A 23 2.09 -1.50 -11.38
N TRP A 24 0.94 -0.99 -10.94
CA TRP A 24 -0.22 -0.85 -11.82
C TRP A 24 0.05 0.11 -12.99
N GLU A 25 0.59 1.30 -12.71
CA GLU A 25 0.86 2.29 -13.76
C GLU A 25 1.87 1.77 -14.81
N GLY A 26 2.85 0.98 -14.40
CA GLY A 26 3.83 0.37 -15.32
C GLY A 26 3.26 -0.73 -16.22
N PHE A 27 2.17 -1.40 -15.81
CA PHE A 27 1.63 -2.56 -16.51
C PHE A 27 0.20 -2.38 -17.05
N LYS A 28 -0.50 -1.28 -16.77
CA LYS A 28 -1.90 -1.08 -17.17
C LYS A 28 -2.13 -1.11 -18.68
N ASP A 29 -1.13 -0.77 -19.47
CA ASP A 29 -1.17 -0.75 -20.94
C ASP A 29 -0.38 -1.90 -21.57
N HIS A 30 0.00 -2.90 -20.76
CA HIS A 30 0.76 -4.06 -21.23
C HIS A 30 -0.07 -4.92 -22.20
N HIS A 31 0.53 -5.43 -23.27
CA HIS A 31 -0.16 -6.21 -24.30
C HIS A 31 -0.76 -7.53 -23.76
N ASP A 32 -0.07 -8.19 -22.84
CA ASP A 32 -0.57 -9.40 -22.17
C ASP A 32 -1.61 -9.07 -21.08
N ASP A 33 -2.83 -9.54 -21.29
CA ASP A 33 -3.96 -9.42 -20.36
C ASP A 33 -3.69 -10.00 -18.97
N THR A 34 -2.91 -11.07 -18.88
CA THR A 34 -2.58 -11.73 -17.62
C THR A 34 -1.71 -10.82 -16.77
N ILE A 35 -0.73 -10.15 -17.38
CA ILE A 35 0.12 -9.18 -16.69
C ILE A 35 -0.72 -8.00 -16.17
N ARG A 36 -1.64 -7.46 -16.98
CA ARG A 36 -2.55 -6.38 -16.54
C ARG A 36 -3.40 -6.81 -15.34
N ARG A 37 -3.97 -8.01 -15.38
CA ARG A 37 -4.78 -8.57 -14.28
C ARG A 37 -3.95 -8.75 -13.01
N LEU A 38 -2.73 -9.28 -13.12
CA LEU A 38 -1.83 -9.45 -11.98
C LEU A 38 -1.44 -8.11 -11.36
N ALA A 39 -1.15 -7.10 -12.16
CA ALA A 39 -0.84 -5.75 -11.69
C ALA A 39 -2.03 -5.10 -10.97
N LEU A 40 -3.24 -5.23 -11.53
CA LEU A 40 -4.47 -4.75 -10.88
C LEU A 40 -4.76 -5.49 -9.56
N HIS A 41 -4.53 -6.80 -9.54
CA HIS A 41 -4.69 -7.61 -8.34
C HIS A 41 -3.67 -7.23 -7.25
N ALA A 42 -2.41 -6.96 -7.63
CA ALA A 42 -1.39 -6.47 -6.70
C ALA A 42 -1.79 -5.11 -6.09
N LYS A 43 -2.29 -4.17 -6.91
CA LYS A 43 -2.79 -2.86 -6.44
C LYS A 43 -3.94 -2.99 -5.45
N THR A 44 -4.95 -3.78 -5.78
CA THR A 44 -6.14 -3.95 -4.93
C THR A 44 -5.80 -4.64 -3.61
N ARG A 45 -4.97 -5.69 -3.62
CA ARG A 45 -4.51 -6.34 -2.37
C ARG A 45 -3.61 -5.44 -1.55
N GLY A 46 -2.76 -4.66 -2.19
CA GLY A 46 -1.93 -3.67 -1.55
C GLY A 46 -2.75 -2.69 -0.71
N LEU A 47 -3.77 -2.07 -1.33
CA LEU A 47 -4.69 -1.15 -0.65
C LEU A 47 -5.34 -1.78 0.60
N VAL A 48 -5.89 -2.99 0.46
CA VAL A 48 -6.53 -3.69 1.60
C VAL A 48 -5.51 -3.99 2.71
N TYR A 49 -4.29 -4.40 2.35
CA TYR A 49 -3.25 -4.70 3.33
C TYR A 49 -2.78 -3.43 4.05
N HIS A 50 -2.59 -2.33 3.31
CA HIS A 50 -2.25 -1.02 3.86
C HIS A 50 -3.24 -0.55 4.91
N ASP A 51 -4.55 -0.55 4.59
CA ASP A 51 -5.57 -0.08 5.52
C ASP A 51 -5.59 -0.93 6.80
N ARG A 52 -5.42 -2.25 6.66
CA ARG A 52 -5.32 -3.17 7.81
C ARG A 52 -4.09 -2.88 8.67
N CYS A 53 -2.95 -2.58 8.05
CA CYS A 53 -1.73 -2.24 8.77
C CYS A 53 -1.88 -0.91 9.53
N LEU A 54 -2.43 0.13 8.91
CA LEU A 54 -2.68 1.40 9.57
C LEU A 54 -3.61 1.25 10.79
N ILE A 55 -4.72 0.52 10.65
CA ILE A 55 -5.65 0.26 11.76
C ILE A 55 -4.94 -0.46 12.91
N LYS A 56 -4.16 -1.50 12.61
CA LYS A 56 -3.40 -2.24 13.63
C LYS A 56 -2.36 -1.38 14.32
N SER A 57 -1.66 -0.53 13.57
CA SER A 57 -0.65 0.37 14.12
C SER A 57 -1.25 1.47 14.98
N GLU A 58 -2.41 2.04 14.61
CA GLU A 58 -3.14 2.99 15.46
C GLU A 58 -3.53 2.33 16.78
N VAL A 59 -4.06 1.09 16.77
CA VAL A 59 -4.36 0.33 17.99
C VAL A 59 -3.10 0.11 18.84
N ALA A 60 -1.96 -0.22 18.24
CA ALA A 60 -0.71 -0.44 18.96
C ALA A 60 -0.08 0.86 19.54
N ILE A 61 -0.37 2.01 18.95
CA ILE A 61 0.11 3.32 19.43
C ILE A 61 -0.78 3.83 20.58
N HIS A 62 -2.08 3.53 20.54
CA HIS A 62 -3.07 3.99 21.51
C HIS A 62 -3.39 3.00 22.64
N GLY A 63 -3.04 1.73 22.48
CA GLY A 63 -3.25 0.65 23.46
C GLY A 63 -2.14 0.48 24.48
#